data_AF-A0A975SSJ0-F1
#
_entry.id   AF-A0A975SSJ0-F1
#
_cell.length_a   1.000
_cell.length_b   1.000
_cell.length_c   1.000
_cell.angle_alpha   90.00
_cell.angle_beta   90.00
_cell.angle_gamma   90.00
#
_symmetry.space_group_name_H-M   'P 1'
#
loop_
_entity.id
_entity.type
_entity.pdbx_description
1 polymer ?
#
loop_
_entity_poly.entity_id
_entity_poly.type
_entity_poly.pdbx_seq_one_letter_code
_entity_poly.pdbx_strand_id
1 'polypeptide(L)'
;MSNDRNKRPSRGEEIAFLAMEHVLGVEIKLADAGAGDKMPDGVWVYPDDGDKRAIVEITSPPDTEYMKSCAEAKRTGEHHIESGSITLCPGGLAQALTEILSKDWATENFDKLLAQPADERHLFLSGLSYRNQFYFHLLSEKCDDGIEQVGDLVLPEGISDVWFAGYSTRHHLQRDTFDLYFTRFQVSSGWHCHKVLIREQHLPSPEPSMADDWFPKHLRQPKDRMIRHPNY
;
A
#
# COMPACT_ATOMS: atom_id res chain seq x y z
N MET A 1 -21.44 12.21 -18.11
CA MET A 1 -20.76 11.77 -16.87
C MET A 1 -21.21 10.34 -16.61
N SER A 2 -20.32 9.38 -16.82
CA SER A 2 -20.59 7.95 -16.63
C SER A 2 -20.51 7.64 -15.14
N ASN A 3 -21.58 7.07 -14.57
CA ASN A 3 -21.54 6.49 -13.24
C ASN A 3 -20.65 5.24 -13.30
N ASP A 4 -19.39 5.35 -12.89
CA ASP A 4 -18.49 4.20 -12.73
C ASP A 4 -18.93 3.35 -11.53
N ARG A 5 -20.01 2.57 -11.73
CA ARG A 5 -20.43 1.49 -10.82
C ARG A 5 -19.43 0.33 -10.77
N ASN A 6 -18.30 0.43 -11.47
CA ASN A 6 -17.28 -0.60 -11.61
C ASN A 6 -15.88 -0.07 -11.22
N LYS A 7 -15.73 0.64 -10.09
CA LYS A 7 -14.38 0.90 -9.54
C LYS A 7 -13.73 -0.47 -9.31
N ARG A 8 -12.63 -0.74 -10.01
CA ARG A 8 -11.78 -1.91 -9.77
C ARG A 8 -10.54 -1.43 -9.04
N PRO A 9 -9.99 -2.24 -8.12
CA PRO A 9 -8.76 -1.84 -7.45
C PRO A 9 -7.64 -1.71 -8.49
N SER A 10 -6.77 -0.73 -8.31
CA SER A 10 -5.50 -0.71 -9.01
C SER A 10 -4.65 -1.92 -8.60
N ARG A 11 -3.61 -2.25 -9.38
CA ARG A 11 -2.72 -3.36 -8.99
C ARG A 11 -1.99 -3.08 -7.66
N GLY A 12 -1.62 -1.82 -7.42
CA GLY A 12 -1.02 -1.40 -6.16
C GLY A 12 -1.99 -1.59 -4.99
N GLU A 13 -3.25 -1.18 -5.18
CA GLU A 13 -4.32 -1.41 -4.20
C GLU A 13 -4.54 -2.89 -3.91
N GLU A 14 -4.61 -3.74 -4.94
CA GLU A 14 -4.82 -5.17 -4.77
C GLU A 14 -3.69 -5.83 -3.96
N ILE A 15 -2.44 -5.46 -4.22
CA ILE A 15 -1.30 -5.95 -3.46
C ILE A 15 -1.38 -5.52 -2.00
N ALA A 16 -1.66 -4.24 -1.76
CA ALA A 16 -1.79 -3.68 -0.41
C ALA A 16 -2.93 -4.36 0.36
N PHE A 17 -4.09 -4.55 -0.27
CA PHE A 17 -5.20 -5.28 0.34
C PHE A 17 -4.82 -6.71 0.69
N LEU A 18 -4.29 -7.49 -0.25
CA LEU A 18 -3.92 -8.89 0.02
C LEU A 18 -2.86 -9.01 1.13
N ALA A 19 -1.91 -8.07 1.18
CA ALA A 19 -0.92 -8.01 2.24
C ALA A 19 -1.55 -7.72 3.61
N MET A 20 -2.39 -6.70 3.70
CA MET A 20 -3.09 -6.34 4.93
C MET A 20 -4.05 -7.44 5.38
N GLU A 21 -4.79 -8.06 4.47
CA GLU A 21 -5.68 -9.20 4.76
C GLU A 21 -4.89 -10.36 5.40
N HIS A 22 -3.69 -10.66 4.89
CA HIS A 22 -2.83 -11.70 5.46
C HIS A 22 -2.31 -11.37 6.86
N VAL A 23 -1.92 -10.12 7.09
CA VAL A 23 -1.38 -9.68 8.39
C VAL A 23 -2.48 -9.55 9.44
N LEU A 24 -3.62 -8.98 9.07
CA LEU A 24 -4.72 -8.67 9.98
C LEU A 24 -5.70 -9.84 10.14
N GLY A 25 -5.70 -10.82 9.24
CA GLY A 25 -6.66 -11.91 9.25
C GLY A 25 -8.09 -11.46 8.91
N VAL A 26 -8.23 -10.44 8.07
CA VAL A 26 -9.52 -9.83 7.72
C VAL A 26 -9.81 -9.95 6.22
N GLU A 27 -11.04 -9.66 5.83
CA GLU A 27 -11.43 -9.49 4.43
C GLU A 27 -11.69 -8.02 4.12
N ILE A 28 -10.87 -7.43 3.24
CA ILE A 28 -11.00 -6.03 2.82
C ILE A 28 -11.82 -5.95 1.53
N LYS A 29 -12.93 -5.21 1.62
CA LYS A 29 -13.85 -4.93 0.50
C LYS A 29 -13.58 -3.54 -0.03
N LEU A 30 -13.86 -3.29 -1.30
CA LEU A 30 -13.82 -1.92 -1.82
C LEU A 30 -14.88 -1.07 -1.10
N ALA A 31 -14.48 0.12 -0.65
CA ALA A 31 -15.46 1.08 -0.18
C ALA A 31 -16.28 1.64 -1.37
N ASP A 32 -17.49 2.12 -1.09
CA ASP A 32 -18.52 2.39 -2.10
C ASP A 32 -18.00 3.17 -3.31
N ALA A 33 -17.94 2.48 -4.46
CA ALA A 33 -17.51 3.01 -5.75
C ALA A 33 -18.37 4.19 -6.26
N GLY A 34 -19.57 4.40 -5.70
CA GLY A 34 -20.51 5.42 -6.14
C GLY A 34 -20.24 6.84 -5.64
N ALA A 35 -19.38 7.02 -4.62
CA ALA A 35 -19.09 8.32 -4.02
C ALA A 35 -17.77 8.96 -4.47
N GLY A 36 -17.06 8.32 -5.40
CA GLY A 36 -15.81 8.83 -5.99
C GLY A 36 -14.67 8.91 -4.98
N ASP A 37 -13.74 9.85 -5.20
CA ASP A 37 -12.48 10.00 -4.45
C ASP A 37 -12.63 10.41 -2.97
N LYS A 38 -13.87 10.57 -2.51
CA LYS A 38 -14.17 10.93 -1.11
C LYS A 38 -14.26 9.73 -0.17
N MET A 39 -14.32 8.52 -0.73
CA MET A 39 -14.37 7.29 0.06
C MET A 39 -12.99 6.65 0.14
N PRO A 40 -12.65 6.05 1.28
CA PRO A 40 -11.43 5.25 1.42
C PRO A 40 -11.44 4.13 0.38
N ASP A 41 -10.27 3.60 0.04
CA ASP A 41 -10.20 2.50 -0.92
C ASP A 41 -10.79 1.21 -0.37
N GLY A 42 -10.52 0.90 0.90
CA GLY A 42 -10.92 -0.35 1.54
C GLY A 42 -11.74 -0.17 2.81
N VAL A 43 -12.59 -1.15 3.09
CA VAL A 43 -13.36 -1.27 4.33
C VAL A 43 -13.48 -2.73 4.75
N TRP A 44 -13.45 -2.97 6.07
CA TRP A 44 -13.76 -4.27 6.65
C TRP A 44 -14.43 -4.11 8.02
N VAL A 45 -14.89 -5.24 8.53
CA VAL A 45 -15.41 -5.42 9.89
C VAL A 45 -14.65 -6.58 10.49
N TYR A 46 -14.29 -6.49 11.76
CA TYR A 46 -13.56 -7.56 12.43
C TYR A 46 -14.45 -8.80 12.62
N PRO A 47 -13.95 -10.02 12.32
CA PRO A 47 -14.75 -11.24 12.48
C PRO A 47 -15.17 -11.48 13.93
N ASP A 48 -14.27 -11.18 14.87
CA ASP A 48 -14.46 -11.39 16.30
C ASP A 48 -15.25 -10.26 16.98
N ASP A 49 -15.41 -9.13 16.29
CA ASP A 49 -16.14 -7.95 16.75
C ASP A 49 -16.87 -7.32 15.57
N GLY A 50 -18.03 -7.92 15.25
CA GLY A 50 -18.85 -7.59 14.08
C GLY A 50 -19.37 -6.15 14.02
N ASP A 51 -19.20 -5.38 15.10
CA ASP A 51 -19.55 -3.96 15.15
C ASP A 51 -18.33 -3.07 14.91
N LYS A 52 -17.11 -3.58 15.11
CA LYS A 52 -15.87 -2.83 14.91
C LYS A 52 -15.54 -2.71 13.43
N ARG A 53 -15.67 -1.50 12.91
CA ARG A 53 -15.44 -1.16 11.51
C ARG A 53 -14.07 -0.51 11.32
N ALA A 54 -13.38 -0.93 10.27
CA ALA A 54 -12.10 -0.35 9.90
C ALA A 54 -12.05 0.02 8.42
N ILE A 55 -11.24 1.02 8.08
CA ILE A 55 -11.07 1.55 6.74
C ILE A 55 -9.60 1.78 6.41
N VAL A 56 -9.27 1.71 5.11
CA VAL A 56 -7.92 1.98 4.63
C VAL A 56 -7.95 2.85 3.39
N GLU A 57 -7.01 3.79 3.33
CA GLU A 57 -6.66 4.54 2.13
C GLU A 57 -5.30 4.06 1.62
N ILE A 58 -5.20 3.74 0.32
CA ILE A 58 -3.97 3.26 -0.29
C ILE A 58 -3.45 4.34 -1.21
N THR A 59 -2.27 4.83 -0.90
CA THR A 59 -1.71 5.99 -1.59
C THR A 59 -0.19 5.88 -1.69
N SER A 60 0.41 6.87 -2.30
CA SER A 60 1.83 6.97 -2.53
C SER A 60 2.25 8.43 -2.50
N PRO A 61 3.42 8.76 -1.95
CA PRO A 61 3.93 10.13 -2.07
C PRO A 61 4.00 10.54 -3.55
N PRO A 62 3.44 11.71 -3.92
CA PRO A 62 3.47 12.17 -5.29
C PRO A 62 4.91 12.44 -5.70
N ASP A 63 5.27 11.98 -6.89
CA ASP A 63 6.57 12.25 -7.50
C ASP A 63 6.36 12.73 -8.93
N THR A 64 6.27 14.05 -9.09
CA THR A 64 5.96 14.69 -10.36
C THR A 64 7.00 14.39 -11.44
N GLU A 65 8.27 14.23 -11.05
CA GLU A 65 9.35 13.91 -11.99
C GLU A 65 9.27 12.44 -12.43
N TYR A 66 9.04 11.52 -11.49
CA TYR A 66 8.76 10.12 -11.79
C TYR A 66 7.54 9.96 -12.71
N MET A 67 6.41 10.62 -12.38
CA MET A 67 5.17 10.54 -13.16
C MET A 67 5.35 11.14 -14.56
N LYS A 68 6.13 12.22 -14.68
CA LYS A 68 6.48 12.80 -15.98
C LYS A 68 7.37 11.86 -16.79
N SER A 69 8.38 11.24 -16.17
CA SER A 69 9.26 10.28 -16.82
C SER A 69 8.50 9.03 -17.26
N CYS A 70 7.59 8.51 -16.44
CA CYS A 70 6.70 7.41 -16.82
C CYS A 70 5.80 7.78 -18.00
N ALA A 71 5.21 8.98 -17.98
CA ALA A 71 4.38 9.47 -19.07
C ALA A 71 5.18 9.66 -20.38
N GLU A 72 6.44 10.07 -20.29
CA GLU A 72 7.34 10.23 -21.42
C GLU A 72 7.80 8.90 -21.99
N ALA A 73 8.26 7.97 -21.14
CA ALA A 73 8.61 6.59 -21.51
C ALA A 73 7.43 5.88 -22.21
N LYS A 74 6.20 6.09 -21.72
CA LYS A 74 4.99 5.57 -22.35
C LYS A 74 4.71 6.18 -23.73
N ARG A 75 5.06 7.46 -23.96
CA ARG A 75 4.94 8.10 -25.28
C ARG A 75 6.03 7.62 -26.25
N THR A 76 7.24 7.37 -25.75
CA THR A 76 8.40 6.97 -26.58
C THR A 76 8.51 5.46 -26.76
N GLY A 77 7.74 4.66 -26.02
CA GLY A 77 7.81 3.20 -26.04
C GLY A 77 9.06 2.65 -25.36
N GLU A 78 9.72 3.46 -24.53
CA GLU A 78 10.94 3.10 -23.82
C GLU A 78 10.64 2.53 -22.43
N HIS A 79 11.59 1.75 -21.90
CA HIS A 79 11.53 1.26 -20.53
C HIS A 79 12.00 2.36 -19.57
N HIS A 80 11.24 2.59 -18.51
CA HIS A 80 11.64 3.50 -17.44
C HIS A 80 12.58 2.78 -16.46
N ILE A 81 13.75 3.37 -16.18
CA ILE A 81 14.70 2.89 -15.17
C ILE A 81 14.96 4.05 -14.21
N GLU A 82 14.79 3.79 -12.92
CA GLU A 82 15.03 4.78 -11.88
C GLU A 82 16.34 4.52 -11.15
N SER A 83 17.09 5.58 -10.83
CA SER A 83 18.35 5.50 -10.08
C SER A 83 18.57 6.75 -9.24
N GLY A 84 19.07 6.58 -8.01
CA GLY A 84 19.47 7.67 -7.12
C GLY A 84 20.30 7.17 -5.94
N SER A 85 20.77 8.09 -5.09
CA SER A 85 21.38 7.74 -3.80
C SER A 85 20.91 8.71 -2.74
N ILE A 86 20.58 8.21 -1.54
CA ILE A 86 20.19 9.02 -0.39
C ILE A 86 21.23 8.81 0.70
N THR A 87 21.82 9.91 1.17
CA THR A 87 22.72 9.88 2.33
C THR A 87 21.89 9.74 3.61
N LEU A 88 22.16 8.70 4.39
CA LEU A 88 21.49 8.46 5.67
C LEU A 88 22.20 9.20 6.82
N CYS A 89 21.43 9.90 7.64
CA CYS A 89 21.85 10.38 8.96
C CYS A 89 21.18 9.50 10.05
N PRO A 90 21.90 9.10 11.12
CA PRO A 90 21.29 8.42 12.27
C PRO A 90 20.13 9.25 12.87
N GLY A 91 19.02 8.60 13.21
CA GLY A 91 17.76 9.22 13.63
C GLY A 91 16.94 9.84 12.49
N GLY A 92 17.50 9.93 11.28
CA GLY A 92 16.87 10.58 10.14
C GLY A 92 15.68 9.82 9.55
N LEU A 93 15.52 8.52 9.83
CA LEU A 93 14.45 7.73 9.23
C LEU A 93 13.07 8.10 9.79
N ALA A 94 12.90 8.15 11.12
CA ALA A 94 11.63 8.57 11.73
C ALA A 94 11.26 10.02 11.35
N GLN A 95 12.27 10.91 11.31
CA GLN A 95 12.08 12.28 10.88
C GLN A 95 11.66 12.36 9.41
N ALA A 96 12.34 11.64 8.50
CA ALA A 96 11.98 11.63 7.08
C ALA A 96 10.56 11.11 6.85
N LEU A 97 10.13 10.08 7.58
CA LEU A 97 8.76 9.57 7.50
C LEU A 97 7.74 10.57 8.05
N THR A 98 8.06 11.23 9.16
CA THR A 98 7.24 12.32 9.71
C THR A 98 7.10 13.46 8.70
N GLU A 99 8.20 13.86 8.05
CA GLU A 99 8.19 14.88 7.00
C GLU A 99 7.35 14.45 5.79
N ILE A 100 7.43 13.18 5.38
CA ILE A 100 6.59 12.62 4.31
C ILE A 100 5.11 12.70 4.69
N LEU A 101 4.77 12.31 5.91
CA LEU A 101 3.39 12.29 6.43
C LEU A 101 2.83 13.68 6.74
N SER A 102 3.69 14.70 6.87
CA SER A 102 3.27 16.10 7.13
C SER A 102 3.02 16.91 5.87
N LYS A 103 3.22 16.33 4.68
CA LYS A 103 2.95 17.02 3.40
C LYS A 103 1.46 17.10 3.12
N ASP A 104 1.05 18.15 2.40
CA ASP A 104 -0.35 18.42 2.02
C ASP A 104 -1.08 17.19 1.48
N TRP A 105 -0.47 16.45 0.56
CA TRP A 105 -1.07 15.23 0.00
C TRP A 105 -1.35 14.16 1.07
N ALA A 106 -0.45 13.96 2.04
CA ALA A 106 -0.64 12.97 3.10
C ALA A 106 -1.72 13.45 4.09
N THR A 107 -1.72 14.75 4.40
CA THR A 107 -2.77 15.35 5.24
C THR A 107 -4.15 15.27 4.60
N GLU A 108 -4.26 15.45 3.28
CA GLU A 108 -5.52 15.28 2.55
C GLU A 108 -6.04 13.83 2.64
N ASN A 109 -5.14 12.83 2.59
CA ASN A 109 -5.51 11.42 2.77
C ASN A 109 -5.90 11.11 4.23
N PHE A 110 -5.26 11.75 5.21
CA PHE A 110 -5.70 11.66 6.61
C PHE A 110 -7.08 12.30 6.81
N ASP A 111 -7.32 13.49 6.26
CA ASP A 111 -8.62 14.16 6.33
C ASP A 111 -9.71 13.31 5.68
N LYS A 112 -9.41 12.67 4.55
CA LYS A 112 -10.30 11.71 3.87
C LYS A 112 -10.69 10.54 4.79
N LEU A 113 -9.72 9.96 5.50
CA LEU A 113 -9.98 8.88 6.47
C LEU A 113 -10.79 9.38 7.68
N LEU A 114 -10.44 10.55 8.22
CA LEU A 114 -11.09 11.13 9.40
C LEU A 114 -12.53 11.57 9.12
N ALA A 115 -12.84 11.95 7.88
CA ALA A 115 -14.20 12.28 7.45
C ALA A 115 -15.17 11.08 7.47
N GLN A 116 -14.67 9.85 7.62
CA GLN A 116 -15.48 8.64 7.60
C GLN A 116 -15.68 8.06 9.01
N PRO A 117 -16.87 7.52 9.32
CA PRO A 117 -17.12 6.83 10.57
C PRO A 117 -16.44 5.44 10.55
N ALA A 118 -15.43 5.26 11.38
CA ALA A 118 -14.71 4.00 11.60
C ALA A 118 -14.06 4.00 12.98
N ASP A 119 -13.88 2.81 13.55
CA ASP A 119 -13.18 2.58 14.81
C ASP A 119 -11.66 2.55 14.59
N GLU A 120 -11.23 2.01 13.44
CA GLU A 120 -9.84 2.02 13.02
C GLU A 120 -9.63 2.60 11.62
N ARG A 121 -8.56 3.37 11.48
CA ARG A 121 -8.19 4.07 10.23
C ARG A 121 -6.75 3.78 9.90
N HIS A 122 -6.54 3.24 8.70
CA HIS A 122 -5.23 2.84 8.22
C HIS A 122 -4.86 3.67 6.99
N LEU A 123 -3.63 4.20 6.96
CA LEU A 123 -3.03 4.74 5.75
C LEU A 123 -2.00 3.75 5.23
N PHE A 124 -2.09 3.33 3.98
CA PHE A 124 -1.10 2.46 3.36
C PHE A 124 -0.30 3.23 2.32
N LEU A 125 1.03 3.22 2.46
CA LEU A 125 1.95 3.93 1.60
C LEU A 125 2.76 2.96 0.73
N SER A 126 2.70 3.18 -0.58
CA SER A 126 3.60 2.56 -1.54
C SER A 126 4.61 3.57 -2.09
N GLY A 127 5.88 3.16 -2.16
CA GLY A 127 6.93 3.99 -2.76
C GLY A 127 6.89 3.82 -4.28
N LEU A 128 6.35 4.78 -5.02
CA LEU A 128 6.36 4.75 -6.48
C LEU A 128 7.73 5.10 -7.07
N SER A 129 8.48 5.98 -6.40
CA SER A 129 9.83 6.37 -6.79
C SER A 129 10.87 5.76 -5.87
N TYR A 130 12.06 5.47 -6.40
CA TYR A 130 13.27 5.04 -5.72
C TYR A 130 13.53 5.85 -4.47
N ARG A 131 13.30 7.18 -4.50
CA ARG A 131 13.53 8.03 -3.33
C ARG A 131 12.63 7.65 -2.15
N ASN A 132 11.34 7.45 -2.41
CA ASN A 132 10.36 7.10 -1.38
C ASN A 132 10.44 5.61 -1.01
N GLN A 133 10.61 4.76 -2.02
CA GLN A 133 10.79 3.32 -1.87
C GLN A 133 12.04 2.99 -1.06
N PHE A 134 13.11 3.77 -1.17
CA PHE A 134 14.33 3.56 -0.39
C PHE A 134 14.08 3.67 1.13
N TYR A 135 13.34 4.68 1.59
CA TYR A 135 13.03 4.79 3.03
C TYR A 135 12.16 3.63 3.51
N PHE A 136 11.20 3.20 2.71
CA PHE A 136 10.31 2.08 3.07
C PHE A 136 11.06 0.74 3.02
N HIS A 137 11.96 0.58 2.06
CA HIS A 137 12.88 -0.56 1.95
C HIS A 137 13.75 -0.64 3.21
N LEU A 138 14.38 0.46 3.62
CA LEU A 138 15.21 0.49 4.83
C LEU A 138 14.42 0.18 6.10
N LEU A 139 13.18 0.65 6.22
CA LEU A 139 12.30 0.25 7.33
C LEU A 139 12.11 -1.27 7.37
N SER A 140 11.93 -1.88 6.20
CA SER A 140 11.71 -3.32 6.07
C SER A 140 12.98 -4.16 6.24
N GLU A 141 14.16 -3.69 5.80
CA GLU A 141 15.44 -4.36 6.06
C GLU A 141 15.83 -4.35 7.53
N LYS A 142 15.52 -3.26 8.24
CA LYS A 142 15.82 -3.14 9.68
C LYS A 142 15.06 -4.15 10.54
N CYS A 143 14.01 -4.77 9.99
CA CYS A 143 13.29 -5.86 10.62
C CYS A 143 14.11 -7.15 10.73
N ASP A 144 15.11 -7.35 9.87
CA ASP A 144 15.95 -8.56 9.88
C ASP A 144 17.17 -8.42 10.83
N ASP A 145 17.68 -7.21 11.10
CA ASP A 145 18.96 -7.03 11.82
C ASP A 145 18.96 -6.06 13.05
N GLY A 146 17.89 -5.32 13.35
CA GLY A 146 17.76 -4.61 14.65
C GLY A 146 18.77 -3.47 14.93
N ILE A 147 19.43 -2.89 13.92
CA ILE A 147 20.58 -1.97 14.12
C ILE A 147 20.17 -0.50 14.40
N GLU A 148 18.90 -0.11 14.29
CA GLU A 148 18.47 1.24 14.69
C GLU A 148 17.02 1.28 15.20
N GLN A 149 16.79 1.75 16.44
CA GLN A 149 15.45 2.03 16.94
C GLN A 149 14.89 3.24 16.18
N VAL A 150 13.95 2.97 15.26
CA VAL A 150 13.16 4.03 14.62
C VAL A 150 12.25 4.61 15.69
N GLY A 151 12.34 5.92 15.95
CA GLY A 151 11.43 6.60 16.88
C GLY A 151 9.97 6.46 16.45
N ASP A 152 9.06 6.55 17.42
CA ASP A 152 7.63 6.48 17.16
C ASP A 152 7.17 7.66 16.29
N LEU A 153 6.19 7.40 15.41
CA LEU A 153 5.55 8.45 14.64
C LEU A 153 4.47 9.15 15.46
N VAL A 154 4.30 10.44 15.23
CA VAL A 154 3.16 11.20 15.75
C VAL A 154 2.12 11.27 14.64
N LEU A 155 1.01 10.56 14.82
CA LEU A 155 -0.11 10.55 13.86
C LEU A 155 -1.24 11.49 14.31
N PRO A 156 -2.06 12.01 13.39
CA PRO A 156 -3.27 12.74 13.74
C PRO A 156 -4.19 11.89 14.63
N GLU A 157 -4.90 12.55 15.56
CA GLU A 157 -5.87 11.88 16.43
C GLU A 157 -6.95 11.17 15.59
N GLY A 158 -7.22 9.90 15.91
CA GLY A 158 -8.19 9.07 15.20
C GLY A 158 -7.60 8.21 14.07
N ILE A 159 -6.33 8.39 13.71
CA ILE A 159 -5.58 7.47 12.85
C ILE A 159 -4.97 6.36 13.71
N SER A 160 -5.23 5.11 13.33
CA SER A 160 -4.78 3.93 14.09
C SER A 160 -3.42 3.45 13.62
N ASP A 161 -3.19 3.47 12.32
CA ASP A 161 -2.06 2.79 11.70
C ASP A 161 -1.56 3.47 10.43
N VAL A 162 -0.25 3.38 10.21
CA VAL A 162 0.38 3.65 8.91
C VAL A 162 1.21 2.45 8.48
N TRP A 163 1.02 2.02 7.23
CA TRP A 163 1.75 0.93 6.60
C TRP A 163 2.69 1.47 5.55
N PHE A 164 3.89 0.91 5.49
CA PHE A 164 4.93 1.24 4.53
C PHE A 164 5.28 -0.02 3.74
N ALA A 165 5.01 -0.03 2.44
CA ALA A 165 5.43 -1.09 1.55
C ALA A 165 6.92 -0.96 1.26
N GLY A 166 7.71 -1.90 1.76
CA GLY A 166 9.15 -1.95 1.55
C GLY A 166 9.50 -2.60 0.21
N TYR A 167 10.14 -3.76 0.29
CA TYR A 167 10.64 -4.46 -0.89
C TYR A 167 9.93 -5.78 -1.14
N SER A 168 10.12 -6.30 -2.34
CA SER A 168 9.63 -7.62 -2.73
C SER A 168 10.78 -8.46 -3.25
N THR A 169 10.76 -9.75 -2.93
CA THR A 169 11.69 -10.72 -3.49
C THR A 169 10.91 -11.85 -4.15
N ARG A 170 11.45 -12.36 -5.25
CA ARG A 170 10.84 -13.46 -5.98
C ARG A 170 11.41 -14.78 -5.47
N HIS A 171 10.54 -15.74 -5.20
CA HIS A 171 10.99 -17.04 -4.75
C HIS A 171 11.69 -17.81 -5.88
N HIS A 172 12.93 -18.24 -5.67
CA HIS A 172 13.73 -18.89 -6.73
C HIS A 172 13.14 -20.22 -7.21
N LEU A 173 12.49 -20.97 -6.32
CA LEU A 173 11.90 -22.29 -6.61
C LEU A 173 10.45 -22.21 -7.09
N GLN A 174 9.74 -21.13 -6.76
CA GLN A 174 8.32 -20.92 -7.10
C GLN A 174 8.23 -19.57 -7.77
N ARG A 175 8.51 -19.55 -9.08
CA ARG A 175 8.64 -18.33 -9.85
C ARG A 175 7.37 -17.48 -9.87
N ASP A 176 6.22 -18.02 -9.52
CA ASP A 176 4.93 -17.32 -9.38
C ASP A 176 4.67 -16.79 -7.97
N THR A 177 5.65 -16.86 -7.07
CA THR A 177 5.49 -16.51 -5.66
C THR A 177 6.48 -15.42 -5.27
N PHE A 178 5.97 -14.45 -4.50
CA PHE A 178 6.70 -13.27 -4.05
C PHE A 178 6.60 -13.15 -2.54
N ASP A 179 7.74 -12.90 -1.92
CA ASP A 179 7.79 -12.39 -0.56
C ASP A 179 7.67 -10.87 -0.62
N LEU A 180 6.71 -10.32 0.11
CA LEU A 180 6.51 -8.90 0.27
C LEU A 180 6.81 -8.50 1.70
N TYR A 181 7.60 -7.45 1.86
CA TYR A 181 8.03 -6.93 3.16
C TYR A 181 7.35 -5.60 3.44
N PHE A 182 6.77 -5.48 4.63
CA PHE A 182 6.04 -4.31 5.08
C PHE A 182 6.43 -3.94 6.49
N THR A 183 6.35 -2.65 6.77
CA THR A 183 6.47 -2.12 8.13
C THR A 183 5.18 -1.39 8.49
N ARG A 184 4.62 -1.69 9.64
CA ARG A 184 3.39 -1.09 10.18
C ARG A 184 3.75 -0.32 11.44
N PHE A 185 3.40 0.96 11.51
CA PHE A 185 3.37 1.69 12.76
C PHE A 185 1.93 1.73 13.28
N GLN A 186 1.71 1.19 14.47
CA GLN A 186 0.43 1.18 15.15
C GLN A 186 0.51 2.06 16.40
N VAL A 187 -0.37 3.05 16.54
CA VAL A 187 -0.30 4.04 17.64
C VAL A 187 -0.26 3.38 19.03
N SER A 188 -1.02 2.30 19.22
CA SER A 188 -1.11 1.61 20.51
C SER A 188 0.07 0.70 20.86
N SER A 189 0.88 0.30 19.87
CA SER A 189 1.84 -0.81 20.02
C SER A 189 3.18 -0.60 19.32
N GLY A 190 3.37 0.52 18.64
CA GLY A 190 4.62 0.89 17.98
C GLY A 190 4.83 0.20 16.64
N TRP A 191 6.10 -0.03 16.30
CA TRP A 191 6.54 -0.57 15.02
C TRP A 191 6.42 -2.11 14.96
N HIS A 192 5.86 -2.61 13.86
CA HIS A 192 5.73 -4.03 13.53
C HIS A 192 6.24 -4.30 12.13
N CYS A 193 6.85 -5.46 11.96
CA CYS A 193 7.44 -5.91 10.72
C CYS A 193 6.73 -7.15 10.21
N HIS A 194 6.39 -7.15 8.93
CA HIS A 194 5.63 -8.24 8.34
C HIS A 194 6.25 -8.70 7.03
N LYS A 195 6.32 -10.01 6.88
CA LYS A 195 6.63 -10.70 5.64
C LYS A 195 5.39 -11.47 5.20
N VAL A 196 4.89 -11.19 4.01
CA VAL A 196 3.71 -11.85 3.44
C VAL A 196 4.09 -12.54 2.14
N LEU A 197 3.63 -13.78 2.00
CA LEU A 197 3.77 -14.54 0.77
C LEU A 197 2.55 -14.30 -0.12
N ILE A 198 2.75 -13.74 -1.31
CA ILE A 198 1.70 -13.59 -2.32
C ILE A 198 2.05 -14.41 -3.56
N ARG A 199 1.03 -15.02 -4.17
CA ARG A 199 1.14 -15.70 -5.46
C ARG A 199 0.59 -14.82 -6.57
N GLU A 200 1.24 -14.87 -7.73
CA GLU A 200 0.87 -14.13 -8.93
C GLU A 200 -0.59 -14.38 -9.33
N GLN A 201 -1.09 -15.59 -9.11
CA GLN A 201 -2.46 -15.95 -9.41
C GLN A 201 -3.50 -15.12 -8.64
N HIS A 202 -3.14 -14.52 -7.50
CA HIS A 202 -4.05 -13.67 -6.72
C HIS A 202 -4.05 -12.21 -7.19
N LEU A 203 -3.13 -11.84 -8.09
CA LEU A 203 -2.96 -10.46 -8.54
C LEU A 203 -3.77 -10.16 -9.81
N PRO A 204 -4.13 -8.89 -10.07
CA PRO A 204 -4.77 -8.51 -11.31
C PRO A 204 -3.73 -8.46 -12.43
N SER A 205 -4.18 -8.52 -13.68
CA SER A 205 -3.28 -8.31 -14.82
C SER A 205 -2.58 -6.94 -14.71
N PRO A 206 -1.27 -6.84 -15.00
CA PRO A 206 -0.54 -5.59 -14.91
C PRO A 206 -1.04 -4.61 -15.96
N GLU A 207 -0.63 -3.37 -15.79
CA GLU A 207 -0.97 -2.32 -16.73
C GLU A 207 -0.53 -2.70 -18.16
N PRO A 208 -1.35 -2.42 -19.19
CA PRO A 208 -1.01 -2.73 -20.58
C PRO A 208 0.32 -2.15 -21.07
N SER A 209 0.84 -1.10 -20.42
CA SER A 209 2.13 -0.47 -20.72
C SER A 209 3.35 -1.23 -20.18
N MET A 210 3.17 -2.27 -19.37
CA MET A 210 4.27 -3.10 -18.88
C MET A 210 4.66 -4.11 -19.97
N ALA A 211 5.72 -3.78 -20.72
CA ALA A 211 6.20 -4.60 -21.85
C ALA A 211 6.77 -5.96 -21.40
N ASP A 212 7.27 -6.03 -20.17
CA ASP A 212 7.90 -7.22 -19.58
C ASP A 212 7.01 -7.87 -18.51
N ASP A 213 5.76 -8.19 -18.84
CA ASP A 213 4.96 -9.10 -18.01
C ASP A 213 5.30 -10.56 -18.35
N TRP A 214 5.99 -11.23 -17.43
CA TRP A 214 6.49 -12.59 -17.64
C TRP A 214 5.40 -13.64 -17.35
N PHE A 215 4.22 -13.23 -16.86
CA PHE A 215 3.14 -14.15 -16.49
C PHE A 215 1.93 -14.03 -17.42
N PRO A 216 1.48 -15.15 -17.98
CA PRO A 216 0.25 -15.17 -18.76
C PRO A 216 -0.97 -14.68 -17.96
N LYS A 217 -1.75 -13.77 -18.56
CA LYS A 217 -2.96 -13.19 -17.93
C LYS A 217 -3.97 -14.21 -17.41
N HIS A 218 -4.06 -15.39 -18.04
CA HIS A 218 -5.00 -16.45 -17.65
C HIS A 218 -4.62 -17.19 -16.36
N LEU A 219 -3.38 -17.05 -15.89
CA LEU A 219 -2.95 -17.60 -14.60
C LEU A 219 -3.46 -16.76 -13.42
N ARG A 220 -3.99 -15.57 -13.70
CA ARG A 220 -4.49 -14.63 -12.69
C ARG A 220 -5.99 -14.81 -12.47
N GLN A 221 -6.36 -14.98 -11.22
CA GLN A 221 -7.72 -15.09 -10.70
C GLN A 221 -7.85 -14.13 -9.51
N PRO A 222 -7.94 -12.82 -9.78
CA PRO A 222 -8.04 -11.82 -8.70
C PRO A 222 -9.34 -12.01 -7.92
N LYS A 223 -9.28 -11.71 -6.62
CA LYS A 223 -10.44 -11.73 -5.74
C LYS A 223 -11.49 -10.74 -6.22
N ASP A 224 -12.76 -11.14 -6.23
CA ASP A 224 -13.86 -10.20 -6.47
C ASP A 224 -14.11 -9.37 -5.21
N ARG A 225 -13.64 -8.12 -5.21
CA ARG A 225 -13.77 -7.18 -4.08
C ARG A 225 -15.07 -6.39 -4.08
N MET A 226 -15.90 -6.53 -5.11
CA MET A 226 -17.17 -5.80 -5.24
C MET A 226 -18.30 -6.51 -4.49
N ILE A 227 -18.16 -7.80 -4.21
CA ILE A 227 -19.20 -8.60 -3.56
C ILE A 227 -19.07 -8.47 -2.04
N ARG A 228 -20.09 -7.87 -1.41
CA ARG A 228 -20.31 -8.08 0.03
C ARG A 228 -20.78 -9.51 0.21
N HIS A 229 -19.86 -10.43 0.51
CA HIS A 229 -20.27 -11.72 1.03
C HIS A 229 -21.05 -11.46 2.33
N PRO A 230 -22.31 -11.90 2.43
CA PRO A 230 -23.00 -11.93 3.71
C PRO A 230 -22.26 -12.94 4.59
N ASN A 231 -21.92 -12.51 5.80
CA ASN A 231 -21.14 -13.27 6.77
C ASN A 231 -21.67 -14.71 6.90
N TYR A 232 -20.75 -15.68 6.94
CA TYR A 232 -21.01 -16.99 7.54
C TYR A 232 -21.12 -16.83 9.06
#